data_AF-A0A261Q1C6-F1
#
_entry.id   AF-A0A261Q1C6-F1
#
_cell.length_a   1.000
_cell.length_b   1.000
_cell.length_c   1.000
_cell.angle_alpha   90.00
_cell.angle_beta   90.00
_cell.angle_gamma   90.00
#
_symmetry.space_group_name_H-M   'P 1'
#
loop_
_entity.id
_entity.type
_entity.pdbx_description
1 polymer ?
#
loop_
_entity_poly.entity_id
_entity_poly.type
_entity_poly.pdbx_seq_one_letter_code
_entity_poly.pdbx_strand_id
1 'polypeptide(L)'
;MREAKKLYYYIGEGHPVPEPGRYLVNMGKKGPGTVYLITAIVRTKQKRPVEGYTCYTLTLQRLDGLKELVVYEMQDGICSVWVKGEEAFPCFAFDPKERRSLLKPRS
;
A
#
# COMPACT_ATOMS: atom_id res chain seq x y z
N MET A 1 1.40 5.03 24.27
CA MET A 1 1.67 5.63 22.95
C MET A 1 1.46 4.53 21.90
N ARG A 2 0.69 4.76 20.82
CA ARG A 2 0.53 3.73 19.77
C ARG A 2 1.84 3.62 19.00
N GLU A 3 2.39 2.41 18.90
CA GLU A 3 3.69 2.14 18.29
C GLU A 3 3.71 2.56 16.81
N ALA A 4 4.69 3.38 16.44
CA ALA A 4 4.89 3.78 15.05
C ALA A 4 5.52 2.60 14.29
N LYS A 5 4.83 2.11 13.26
CA LYS A 5 5.29 1.03 12.39
C LYS A 5 5.98 1.61 11.18
N LYS A 6 7.14 1.07 10.80
CA LYS A 6 7.77 1.37 9.50
C LYS A 6 7.41 0.31 8.47
N LEU A 7 7.17 0.73 7.23
CA LEU A 7 6.83 -0.15 6.12
C LEU A 7 7.51 0.31 4.84
N TYR A 8 8.05 -0.64 4.06
CA TYR A 8 8.49 -0.36 2.69
C TYR A 8 7.29 -0.42 1.76
N TYR A 9 7.12 0.64 0.97
CA TYR A 9 6.05 0.80 0.02
C TYR A 9 6.63 1.03 -1.37
N TYR A 10 6.21 0.22 -2.35
CA TYR A 10 6.75 0.21 -3.70
C TYR A 10 5.71 0.78 -4.65
N ILE A 11 6.11 1.78 -5.43
CA ILE A 11 5.21 2.53 -6.31
C ILE A 11 5.72 2.39 -7.73
N GLY A 12 4.85 1.93 -8.63
CA GLY A 12 5.17 1.87 -10.06
C GLY A 12 5.30 3.26 -10.67
N GLU A 13 5.99 3.39 -11.80
CA GLU A 13 6.03 4.65 -12.55
C GLU A 13 4.60 5.12 -12.91
N GLY A 14 4.32 6.41 -12.68
CA GLY A 14 3.01 7.02 -12.95
C GLY A 14 1.95 6.87 -11.85
N HIS A 15 2.21 6.11 -10.78
CA HIS A 15 1.29 6.00 -9.65
C HIS A 15 1.51 7.12 -8.61
N PRO A 16 0.44 7.60 -7.94
CA PRO A 16 0.54 8.64 -6.94
C PRO A 16 1.35 8.19 -5.72
N VAL A 17 2.16 9.11 -5.21
CA VAL A 17 2.96 8.89 -3.99
C VAL A 17 2.08 9.13 -2.76
N PRO A 18 2.08 8.24 -1.75
CA PRO A 18 1.35 8.46 -0.51
C PRO A 18 1.82 9.71 0.23
N GLU A 19 0.90 10.41 0.86
CA GLU A 19 1.17 11.64 1.58
C GLU A 19 0.95 11.48 3.10
N PRO A 20 1.74 12.15 3.95
CA PRO A 20 1.44 12.25 5.37
C PRO A 20 0.04 12.82 5.61
N GLY A 21 -0.67 12.30 6.61
CA GLY A 21 -2.07 12.65 6.90
C GLY A 21 -3.10 11.81 6.15
N ARG A 22 -2.71 11.06 5.12
CA ARG A 22 -3.61 10.14 4.40
C ARG A 22 -3.67 8.77 5.06
N TYR A 23 -4.75 8.06 4.80
CA TYR A 23 -4.93 6.68 5.26
C TYR A 23 -4.24 5.69 4.31
N LEU A 24 -3.73 4.61 4.89
CA LEU A 24 -3.20 3.46 4.18
C LEU A 24 -3.87 2.20 4.70
N VAL A 25 -4.40 1.38 3.80
CA VAL A 25 -5.12 0.15 4.15
C VAL A 25 -4.30 -1.04 3.71
N ASN A 26 -3.92 -1.90 4.66
CA ASN A 26 -3.28 -3.16 4.32
C ASN A 26 -4.30 -4.13 3.73
N MET A 27 -4.18 -4.42 2.44
CA MET A 27 -5.05 -5.31 1.68
C MET A 27 -4.49 -6.73 1.70
N GLY A 28 -5.28 -7.67 2.25
CA GLY A 28 -4.95 -9.09 2.29
C GLY A 28 -5.80 -9.91 1.32
N LYS A 29 -5.53 -11.22 1.24
CA LYS A 29 -6.31 -12.16 0.42
C LYS A 29 -7.81 -12.22 0.76
N LYS A 30 -8.19 -11.84 1.99
CA LYS A 30 -9.57 -11.85 2.50
C LYS A 30 -10.22 -10.45 2.50
N GLY A 31 -9.61 -9.47 1.82
CA GLY A 31 -10.09 -8.08 1.78
C GLY A 31 -9.31 -7.14 2.72
N PRO A 32 -9.90 -5.99 3.09
CA PRO A 32 -9.22 -4.95 3.85
C PRO A 32 -8.85 -5.44 5.25
N GLY A 33 -7.60 -5.20 5.62
CA GLY A 33 -7.02 -5.58 6.89
C GLY A 33 -6.94 -4.41 7.86
N THR A 34 -5.73 -4.01 8.19
CA THR A 34 -5.47 -2.93 9.15
C THR A 34 -5.41 -1.58 8.45
N VAL A 35 -6.05 -0.57 9.06
CA VAL A 35 -5.96 0.83 8.63
C VAL A 35 -4.84 1.53 9.40
N TYR A 36 -4.05 2.30 8.67
CA TYR A 36 -2.96 3.09 9.18
C TYR A 36 -3.12 4.55 8.78
N LEU A 37 -2.67 5.46 9.63
CA LEU A 37 -2.40 6.84 9.26
C LEU A 37 -0.93 6.95 8.84
N ILE A 38 -0.66 7.55 7.68
CA ILE A 38 0.70 7.86 7.26
C ILE A 38 1.15 9.10 8.04
N THR A 39 2.20 8.96 8.86
CA THR A 39 2.74 10.08 9.65
C THR A 39 4.00 10.67 9.02
N ALA A 40 4.74 9.87 8.25
CA ALA A 40 5.89 10.35 7.48
C ALA A 40 6.15 9.45 6.27
N ILE A 41 6.76 10.02 5.23
CA ILE A 41 7.23 9.32 4.05
C ILE A 41 8.66 9.77 3.72
N VAL A 42 9.53 8.82 3.40
CA VAL A 42 10.89 9.07 2.95
C VAL A 42 11.19 8.18 1.76
N ARG A 43 11.77 8.74 0.69
CA ARG A 43 12.25 7.93 -0.45
C ARG A 43 13.43 7.07 0.00
N THR A 44 13.32 5.76 -0.19
CA THR A 44 14.35 4.80 0.23
C THR A 44 15.30 4.51 -0.92
N LYS A 45 16.60 4.78 -0.74
CA LYS A 45 17.62 4.32 -1.67
C LYS A 45 17.85 2.81 -1.47
N GLN A 46 17.46 2.01 -2.44
CA GLN A 46 17.66 0.56 -2.39
C GLN A 46 19.07 0.19 -2.87
N LYS A 47 19.69 -0.79 -2.21
CA LYS A 47 20.95 -1.39 -2.71
C LYS A 47 20.75 -2.14 -4.04
N ARG A 48 19.54 -2.69 -4.24
CA ARG A 48 19.10 -3.37 -5.47
C ARG A 48 17.72 -2.81 -5.82
N PRO A 49 17.64 -1.80 -6.71
CA PRO A 49 16.35 -1.24 -7.10
C PRO A 49 15.53 -2.28 -7.86
N VAL A 50 14.21 -2.23 -7.69
CA VAL A 50 13.27 -3.01 -8.49
C VAL A 50 12.91 -2.17 -9.72
N GLU A 51 13.19 -2.69 -10.92
CA GLU A 51 12.92 -1.99 -12.17
C GLU A 51 11.44 -1.62 -12.30
N GLY A 52 11.17 -0.38 -12.71
CA GLY A 52 9.82 0.18 -12.82
C GLY A 52 9.16 0.58 -11.49
N TYR A 53 9.88 0.49 -10.36
CA TYR A 53 9.36 0.86 -9.04
C TYR A 53 10.29 1.82 -8.27
N THR A 54 9.67 2.76 -7.55
CA THR A 54 10.34 3.54 -6.52
C THR A 54 9.93 3.04 -5.13
N CYS A 55 10.91 2.80 -4.27
CA CYS A 55 10.70 2.37 -2.89
C CYS A 55 10.65 3.58 -1.94
N TYR A 56 9.66 3.60 -1.06
CA TYR A 56 9.49 4.57 0.02
C TYR A 56 9.43 3.85 1.36
N THR A 57 9.95 4.47 2.40
CA THR A 57 9.73 4.07 3.79
C THR A 57 8.61 4.94 4.34
N LEU A 58 7.50 4.31 4.69
CA LEU A 58 6.38 4.95 5.37
C LEU A 58 6.52 4.75 6.88
N THR A 59 6.25 5.79 7.64
CA THR A 59 5.99 5.69 9.07
C THR A 59 4.48 5.74 9.26
N LEU A 60 3.95 4.77 9.99
CA LEU A 60 2.54 4.46 10.07
C LEU A 60 2.09 4.40 11.52
N GLN A 61 0.96 5.01 11.82
CA GLN A 61 0.27 4.85 13.09
C GLN A 61 -0.95 3.96 12.88
N ARG A 62 -1.06 2.88 13.65
CA ARG A 62 -2.21 1.98 13.58
C ARG A 62 -3.48 2.65 14.10
N LEU A 63 -4.56 2.55 13.31
CA LEU A 63 -5.89 3.03 13.68
C LEU A 63 -6.83 1.84 13.83
N ASP A 64 -6.99 1.40 15.08
CA ASP A 64 -7.96 0.37 15.44
C ASP A 64 -9.40 0.89 15.31
N GLY A 65 -10.32 0.01 14.93
CA GLY A 65 -11.75 0.32 14.77
C GLY A 65 -12.15 0.92 13.41
N LEU A 66 -11.20 1.34 12.57
CA LEU A 66 -11.54 1.90 11.25
C LEU A 66 -11.76 0.86 10.15
N LYS A 67 -11.44 -0.41 10.40
CA LYS A 67 -11.57 -1.48 9.40
C LYS A 67 -13.00 -1.60 8.86
N GLU A 68 -14.00 -1.46 9.72
CA GLU A 68 -15.42 -1.59 9.34
C GLU A 68 -15.92 -0.40 8.50
N LEU A 69 -15.15 0.69 8.46
CA LEU A 69 -15.44 1.90 7.69
C LEU A 69 -14.63 1.94 6.38
N VAL A 70 -13.99 0.82 6.01
CA VAL A 70 -13.26 0.67 4.76
C VAL A 70 -14.22 0.23 3.66
N VAL A 71 -14.27 1.00 2.59
CA VAL A 71 -14.88 0.62 1.33
C VAL A 71 -13.77 0.39 0.32
N TYR A 72 -13.90 -0.63 -0.52
CA TYR A 72 -12.93 -0.88 -1.58
C TYR A 72 -13.63 -1.39 -2.84
N GLU A 73 -13.06 -1.02 -3.98
CA GLU A 73 -13.48 -1.46 -5.29
C GLU A 73 -12.27 -2.00 -6.05
N MET A 74 -12.49 -3.08 -6.80
CA MET A 74 -11.49 -3.67 -7.69
C MET A 74 -12.05 -3.62 -9.11
N GLN A 75 -11.46 -2.76 -9.94
CA GLN A 75 -11.86 -2.58 -11.34
C GLN A 75 -10.63 -2.58 -12.22
N ASP A 76 -10.62 -3.41 -13.27
CA ASP A 76 -9.52 -3.51 -14.25
C ASP A 76 -8.13 -3.71 -13.62
N GLY A 77 -8.06 -4.45 -12.50
CA GLY A 77 -6.83 -4.69 -11.75
C GLY A 77 -6.34 -3.51 -10.89
N ILE A 78 -7.09 -2.40 -10.87
CA ILE A 78 -6.87 -1.24 -10.01
C ILE A 78 -7.72 -1.42 -8.75
N CYS A 79 -7.10 -1.19 -7.59
CA CYS A 79 -7.81 -1.18 -6.32
C CYS A 79 -7.96 0.25 -5.83
N SER A 80 -9.20 0.70 -5.69
CA SER A 80 -9.53 1.96 -5.04
C SER A 80 -10.05 1.66 -3.63
N VAL A 81 -9.57 2.40 -2.64
CA VAL A 81 -9.96 2.19 -1.23
C VAL A 81 -10.31 3.54 -0.60
N TRP A 82 -11.33 3.53 0.25
CA TRP A 82 -11.77 4.68 1.01
C TRP A 82 -11.93 4.30 2.48
N VAL A 83 -11.58 5.22 3.38
CA VAL A 83 -11.76 5.07 4.82
C VAL A 83 -12.63 6.22 5.28
N LYS A 84 -13.81 5.93 5.83
CA LYS A 84 -14.79 6.98 6.23
C LYS A 84 -15.18 7.93 5.07
N GLY A 85 -15.17 7.44 3.83
CA GLY A 85 -15.46 8.26 2.64
C GLY A 85 -14.26 9.09 2.13
N GLU A 86 -13.11 9.04 2.80
CA GLU A 86 -11.88 9.69 2.34
C GLU A 86 -11.02 8.70 1.54
N GLU A 87 -10.47 9.15 0.41
CA GLU A 87 -9.57 8.32 -0.40
C GLU A 87 -8.33 7.89 0.41
N ALA A 88 -7.99 6.62 0.27
CA ALA A 88 -6.89 5.98 0.98
C ALA A 88 -5.98 5.21 0.01
N PHE A 89 -4.77 4.90 0.46
CA PHE A 89 -3.81 4.14 -0.33
C PHE A 89 -3.94 2.65 -0.03
N PRO A 90 -4.19 1.80 -1.03
CA PRO A 90 -4.15 0.36 -0.84
C PRO A 90 -2.69 -0.09 -0.70
N CYS A 91 -2.43 -0.98 0.25
CA CYS A 91 -1.13 -1.59 0.44
C CYS A 91 -1.25 -3.09 0.35
N PHE A 92 -0.70 -3.66 -0.73
CA PHE A 92 -0.63 -5.10 -0.92
C PHE A 92 0.70 -5.65 -0.38
N ALA A 93 0.69 -6.90 0.04
CA ALA A 93 1.95 -7.61 0.29
C ALA A 93 2.75 -7.65 -1.01
N PHE A 94 3.91 -6.99 -1.03
CA PHE A 94 4.84 -7.08 -2.16
C PHE A 94 5.52 -8.45 -2.12
N ASP A 95 5.06 -9.39 -2.96
CA ASP A 95 5.74 -10.66 -3.17
C ASP A 95 6.56 -10.62 -4.49
N PRO A 96 7.90 -10.54 -4.41
CA PRO A 96 8.73 -10.50 -5.61
C PRO A 96 8.75 -11.81 -6.40
N LYS A 97 8.28 -12.94 -5.84
CA LYS A 97 8.25 -14.25 -6.51
C LYS A 97 6.96 -14.48 -7.28
N GLU A 98 5.81 -14.01 -6.79
CA GLU A 98 4.51 -14.10 -7.50
C GLU A 98 4.49 -13.31 -8.82
N ARG A 99 5.39 -12.33 -9.01
CA ARG A 99 5.48 -11.59 -10.29
C ARG A 99 6.20 -12.36 -11.42
N ARG A 100 7.00 -13.38 -11.10
CA ARG A 100 7.62 -14.25 -12.13
C ARG A 100 6.56 -15.07 -12.89
N SER A 101 5.38 -15.25 -12.29
CA SER A 101 4.21 -15.91 -12.88
C SER A 101 3.31 -14.98 -13.71
N LEU A 102 3.32 -13.66 -13.47
CA LEU A 102 2.52 -12.69 -14.24
C LEU A 102 3.22 -12.20 -15.52
N LEU A 103 4.52 -12.45 -15.65
CA LEU A 103 5.32 -12.15 -16.84
C LEU A 103 5.48 -13.34 -17.78
N LYS A 104 4.86 -14.50 -17.48
CA LYS A 104 4.72 -15.55 -18.49
C LYS A 104 3.45 -15.24 -19.29
N PRO A 105 3.54 -15.01 -20.61
CA PRO A 105 2.34 -15.08 -21.44
C PRO A 105 1.71 -16.45 -21.19
N ARG A 106 0.40 -16.48 -20.95
CA ARG A 106 -0.35 -17.73 -21.03
C ARG A 106 -0.21 -18.21 -22.47
N SER A 107 0.68 -19.18 -22.71
CA SER A 107 0.67 -19.99 -23.93
C SER A 107 -0.56 -20.89 -23.94
#